data_AF-A0AAD5WKM4-F1
#
_entry.id   AF-A0AAD5WKM4-F1
#
_cell.length_a   1.000
_cell.length_b   1.000
_cell.length_c   1.000
_cell.angle_alpha   90.00
_cell.angle_beta   90.00
_cell.angle_gamma   90.00
#
_symmetry.space_group_name_H-M   'P 1'
#
loop_
_entity.id
_entity.type
_entity.pdbx_description
1 polymer ?
#
loop_
_entity_poly.entity_id
_entity_poly.type
_entity_poly.pdbx_seq_one_letter_code
_entity_poly.pdbx_strand_id
1 'polypeptide(L)'
;MKKFSIAHGALVEDRHVVDTFGPVYTDPIALFGMTLERFAHFLVTYRDENRLREAEEYMDEVLKISYQIYGAHSSHTINLLNNFGAALIFRNRFELALKYLSMGIDRILYVDECASMIPGYYCNYAEALFHAGRKAEALEWARKAVLLSKSEEPRIQQYANKFLRDLEKDAQEKRQRSWWFF
;
A
#
# COMPACT_ATOMS: atom_id res chain seq x y z
N MET A 1 -42.64 -44.60 19.94
CA MET A 1 -41.29 -43.97 19.90
C MET A 1 -41.28 -42.89 18.83
N LYS A 2 -41.06 -41.62 19.19
CA LYS A 2 -41.06 -40.50 18.23
C LYS A 2 -39.74 -40.51 17.44
N LYS A 3 -39.84 -40.64 16.12
CA LYS A 3 -38.72 -40.76 15.16
C LYS A 3 -37.90 -39.47 14.94
N PHE A 4 -38.21 -38.39 15.67
CA PHE A 4 -37.63 -37.05 15.48
C PHE A 4 -37.46 -36.27 16.81
N SER A 5 -37.22 -36.94 17.93
CA SER A 5 -36.94 -36.24 19.19
C SER A 5 -35.43 -36.08 19.36
N ILE A 6 -34.85 -35.01 18.83
CA ILE A 6 -33.52 -34.55 19.26
C ILE A 6 -33.76 -33.58 20.41
N ALA A 7 -33.74 -34.11 21.64
CA ALA A 7 -33.64 -33.26 22.81
C ALA A 7 -32.27 -32.56 22.74
N HIS A 8 -32.26 -31.29 22.31
CA HIS A 8 -31.10 -30.43 22.50
C HIS A 8 -31.09 -30.12 24.00
N GLY A 9 -30.43 -31.00 24.76
CA GLY A 9 -30.11 -30.73 26.17
C GLY A 9 -29.50 -29.35 26.27
N ALA A 10 -29.95 -28.57 27.26
CA ALA A 10 -29.63 -27.15 27.49
C ALA A 10 -28.47 -26.66 26.62
N LEU A 11 -28.81 -26.11 25.45
CA LEU A 11 -27.84 -25.48 24.56
C LEU A 11 -27.15 -24.41 25.39
N VAL A 12 -25.90 -24.66 25.77
CA VAL A 12 -24.98 -23.58 26.10
C VAL A 12 -24.82 -22.87 24.77
N GLU A 13 -25.60 -21.81 24.54
CA GLU A 13 -25.35 -20.90 23.43
C GLU A 13 -23.90 -20.46 23.57
N ASP A 14 -23.10 -20.80 22.58
CA ASP A 14 -21.70 -20.45 22.59
C ASP A 14 -21.61 -18.93 22.53
N ARG A 15 -21.10 -18.33 23.60
CA ARG A 15 -21.14 -16.87 23.81
C ARG A 15 -20.46 -16.13 22.66
N HIS A 16 -19.52 -16.78 22.00
CA HIS A 16 -18.83 -16.30 20.83
C HIS A 16 -18.91 -17.36 19.73
N VAL A 17 -20.05 -17.42 19.04
CA VAL A 17 -20.30 -18.30 17.86
C VAL A 17 -19.14 -18.29 16.85
N VAL A 18 -18.39 -17.19 16.76
CA VAL A 18 -17.20 -17.04 15.92
C VAL A 18 -16.05 -17.98 16.32
N ASP A 19 -15.91 -18.33 17.60
CA ASP A 19 -14.84 -19.21 18.09
C ASP A 19 -15.06 -20.66 17.61
N THR A 20 -16.32 -21.06 17.43
CA THR A 20 -16.71 -22.40 16.99
C THR A 20 -16.90 -22.51 15.48
N PHE A 21 -17.43 -21.47 14.83
CA PHE A 21 -17.78 -21.51 13.40
C PHE A 21 -17.00 -20.54 12.53
N GLY A 22 -16.13 -19.69 13.09
CA GLY A 22 -15.30 -18.75 12.34
C GLY A 22 -14.57 -19.41 11.16
N PRO A 23 -13.87 -20.55 11.35
CA PRO A 23 -13.18 -21.25 10.27
C PRO A 23 -14.10 -21.81 9.16
N VAL A 24 -15.40 -21.96 9.42
CA VAL A 24 -16.38 -22.49 8.45
C VAL A 24 -16.89 -21.38 7.52
N TYR A 25 -16.94 -20.14 8.00
CA TYR A 25 -17.54 -19.00 7.28
C TYR A 25 -16.53 -17.90 6.90
N THR A 26 -15.30 -17.98 7.39
CA THR A 26 -14.23 -17.03 7.09
C THR A 26 -12.96 -17.78 6.72
N ASP A 27 -12.18 -17.23 5.78
CA ASP A 27 -10.80 -17.64 5.57
C ASP A 27 -9.95 -16.99 6.69
N PRO A 28 -9.54 -17.73 7.74
CA PRO A 28 -8.92 -17.13 8.91
C PRO A 28 -7.58 -16.49 8.58
N ILE A 29 -6.86 -16.98 7.57
CA ILE A 29 -5.55 -16.44 7.19
C ILE A 29 -5.71 -15.11 6.45
N ALA A 30 -6.75 -14.98 5.61
CA ALA A 30 -7.09 -13.72 4.96
C ALA A 30 -7.51 -12.66 5.99
N LEU A 31 -8.39 -13.04 6.94
CA LEU A 31 -8.83 -12.14 8.00
C LEU A 31 -7.65 -11.71 8.89
N PHE A 32 -6.76 -12.62 9.26
CA PHE A 32 -5.55 -12.30 10.01
C PHE A 32 -4.62 -11.36 9.24
N GLY A 33 -4.42 -11.58 7.93
CA GLY A 33 -3.69 -10.65 7.07
C GLY A 33 -4.28 -9.25 7.08
N MET A 34 -5.62 -9.13 6.95
CA MET A 34 -6.31 -7.83 6.97
C MET A 34 -6.20 -7.12 8.33
N THR A 35 -6.23 -7.85 9.45
CA THR A 35 -6.07 -7.23 10.78
C THR A 35 -4.66 -6.71 11.00
N LEU A 36 -3.64 -7.48 10.59
CA LEU A 36 -2.25 -7.04 10.63
C LEU A 36 -2.01 -5.80 9.75
N GLU A 37 -2.51 -5.81 8.52
CA GLU A 37 -2.43 -4.67 7.59
C GLU A 37 -3.01 -3.41 8.27
N ARG A 38 -4.22 -3.54 8.81
CA ARG A 38 -4.90 -2.42 9.45
C ARG A 38 -4.14 -1.90 10.66
N PHE A 39 -3.55 -2.81 11.46
CA PHE A 39 -2.76 -2.42 12.62
C PHE A 39 -1.47 -1.72 12.21
N ALA A 40 -0.77 -2.18 11.18
CA ALA A 40 0.40 -1.49 10.66
C ALA A 40 0.09 -0.06 10.17
N HIS A 41 -1.03 0.11 9.44
CA HIS A 41 -1.51 1.44 9.06
C HIS A 41 -1.81 2.33 10.28
N PHE A 42 -2.42 1.76 11.33
CA PHE A 42 -2.65 2.48 12.59
C PHE A 42 -1.33 2.92 13.24
N LEU A 43 -0.32 2.06 13.29
CA LEU A 43 0.99 2.39 13.85
C LEU A 43 1.67 3.51 13.08
N VAL A 44 1.70 3.45 11.74
CA VAL A 44 2.26 4.51 10.89
C VAL A 44 1.55 5.85 11.11
N THR A 45 0.23 5.81 11.30
CA THR A 45 -0.62 7.01 11.36
C THR A 45 -0.65 7.68 12.73
N TYR A 46 -0.68 6.90 13.81
CA TYR A 46 -1.01 7.39 15.15
C TYR A 46 0.06 7.14 16.21
N ARG A 47 1.16 6.47 15.86
CA ARG A 47 2.26 6.18 16.81
C ARG A 47 3.55 6.88 16.41
N ASP A 48 4.41 7.02 17.41
CA ASP A 48 5.74 7.61 17.29
C ASP A 48 6.71 6.70 16.53
N GLU A 49 7.90 7.21 16.24
CA GLU A 49 8.94 6.48 15.51
C GLU A 49 9.39 5.20 16.21
N ASN A 50 9.22 5.12 17.54
CA ASN A 50 9.57 3.94 18.33
C ASN A 50 8.81 2.68 17.88
N ARG A 51 7.60 2.84 17.33
CA ARG A 51 6.75 1.73 16.87
C ARG A 51 6.73 1.56 15.36
N LEU A 52 7.58 2.29 14.62
CA LEU A 52 7.67 2.12 13.16
C LEU A 52 8.17 0.73 12.79
N ARG A 53 9.12 0.20 13.57
CA ARG A 53 9.66 -1.16 13.36
C ARG A 53 8.56 -2.21 13.48
N GLU A 54 7.65 -2.09 14.44
CA GLU A 54 6.51 -3.01 14.55
C GLU A 54 5.61 -2.92 13.32
N ALA A 55 5.35 -1.72 12.79
CA ALA A 55 4.54 -1.55 11.58
C ALA A 55 5.20 -2.22 10.37
N GLU A 56 6.52 -2.14 10.26
CA GLU A 56 7.30 -2.82 9.23
C GLU A 56 7.21 -4.34 9.38
N GLU A 57 7.44 -4.87 10.58
CA GLU A 57 7.33 -6.32 10.87
C GLU A 57 5.93 -6.86 10.51
N TYR A 58 4.87 -6.15 10.89
CA TYR A 58 3.51 -6.55 10.54
C TYR A 58 3.26 -6.53 9.04
N MET A 59 3.70 -5.50 8.31
CA MET A 59 3.51 -5.47 6.85
C MET A 59 4.34 -6.51 6.11
N ASP A 60 5.53 -6.85 6.60
CA ASP A 60 6.32 -7.95 6.04
C ASP A 60 5.59 -9.30 6.21
N GLU A 61 4.89 -9.53 7.34
CA GLU A 61 4.01 -10.71 7.51
C GLU A 61 2.78 -10.66 6.60
N VAL A 62 2.13 -9.49 6.46
CA VAL A 62 0.99 -9.32 5.54
C VAL A 62 1.41 -9.65 4.11
N LEU A 63 2.62 -9.28 3.68
CA LEU A 63 3.11 -9.62 2.34
C LEU A 63 3.30 -11.12 2.15
N LYS A 64 3.79 -11.85 3.16
CA LYS A 64 3.88 -13.32 3.10
C LYS A 64 2.51 -13.95 2.92
N ILE A 65 1.52 -13.50 3.71
CA ILE A 65 0.14 -13.96 3.63
C ILE A 65 -0.47 -13.61 2.26
N SER A 66 -0.26 -12.38 1.79
CA SER A 66 -0.75 -11.91 0.49
C SER A 66 -0.17 -12.75 -0.66
N TYR A 67 1.12 -13.08 -0.61
CA TYR A 67 1.75 -13.96 -1.59
C TYR A 67 1.20 -15.39 -1.55
N GLN A 68 0.86 -15.91 -0.36
CA GLN A 68 0.29 -17.24 -0.23
C GLN A 68 -1.15 -17.32 -0.78
N ILE A 69 -1.98 -16.31 -0.50
CA ILE A 69 -3.40 -16.31 -0.88
C ILE A 69 -3.57 -15.90 -2.35
N TYR A 70 -2.90 -14.82 -2.77
CA TYR A 70 -3.15 -14.18 -4.06
C TYR A 70 -1.99 -14.34 -5.06
N GLY A 71 -0.77 -14.59 -4.59
CA GLY A 71 0.43 -14.61 -5.42
C GLY A 71 1.10 -13.23 -5.58
N ALA A 72 2.40 -13.23 -5.84
CA ALA A 72 3.23 -12.01 -5.85
C ALA A 72 2.96 -11.02 -7.01
N HIS A 73 2.22 -11.47 -8.03
CA HIS A 73 1.80 -10.69 -9.20
C HIS A 73 0.29 -10.42 -9.20
N SER A 74 -0.39 -10.56 -8.05
CA SER A 74 -1.81 -10.21 -7.96
C SER A 74 -2.00 -8.70 -7.80
N SER A 75 -3.07 -8.18 -8.40
CA SER A 75 -3.54 -6.81 -8.20
C SER A 75 -3.80 -6.47 -6.73
N HIS A 76 -4.20 -7.45 -5.91
CA HIS A 76 -4.37 -7.26 -4.47
C HIS A 76 -3.05 -6.93 -3.79
N THR A 77 -1.98 -7.67 -4.11
CA THR A 77 -0.66 -7.43 -3.53
C THR A 77 -0.04 -6.13 -4.01
N ILE A 78 -0.24 -5.76 -5.28
CA ILE A 78 0.22 -4.46 -5.79
C ILE A 78 -0.50 -3.31 -5.08
N ASN A 79 -1.82 -3.41 -4.89
CA ASN A 79 -2.60 -2.41 -4.16
C ASN A 79 -2.15 -2.28 -2.70
N LEU A 80 -1.87 -3.39 -2.02
CA LEU A 80 -1.33 -3.41 -0.67
C LEU A 80 -0.03 -2.59 -0.58
N LEU A 81 0.93 -2.84 -1.48
CA LEU A 81 2.20 -2.11 -1.55
C LEU A 81 1.98 -0.62 -1.81
N ASN A 82 1.10 -0.28 -2.75
CA ASN A 82 0.81 1.11 -3.11
C ASN A 82 0.18 1.88 -1.95
N ASN A 83 -0.81 1.28 -1.29
CA ASN A 83 -1.57 1.91 -0.21
C ASN A 83 -0.69 2.13 1.02
N PHE A 84 0.12 1.13 1.39
CA PHE A 84 1.05 1.28 2.50
C PHE A 84 2.16 2.29 2.18
N GLY A 85 2.71 2.25 0.96
CA GLY A 85 3.66 3.24 0.47
C GLY A 85 3.12 4.67 0.53
N ALA A 86 1.88 4.90 0.08
CA ALA A 86 1.22 6.20 0.17
C ALA A 86 1.02 6.66 1.61
N ALA A 87 0.60 5.76 2.51
CA ALA A 87 0.46 6.08 3.94
C ALA A 87 1.80 6.50 4.58
N LEU A 88 2.91 5.85 4.19
CA LEU A 88 4.25 6.21 4.63
C LEU A 88 4.68 7.59 4.10
N ILE A 89 4.42 7.88 2.82
CA ILE A 89 4.68 9.20 2.21
C ILE A 89 3.93 10.31 2.96
N PHE A 90 2.63 10.14 3.22
CA PHE A 90 1.84 11.12 3.99
C PHE A 90 2.37 11.39 5.40
N ARG A 91 3.21 10.48 5.93
CA ARG A 91 3.86 10.61 7.24
C ARG A 91 5.35 10.93 7.14
N ASN A 92 5.83 11.33 5.97
CA ASN A 92 7.23 11.67 5.70
C ASN A 92 8.23 10.53 5.93
N ARG A 93 7.78 9.27 5.83
CA ARG A 93 8.61 8.06 6.04
C ARG A 93 9.11 7.51 4.70
N PHE A 94 9.87 8.34 3.99
CA PHE A 94 10.18 8.13 2.56
C PHE A 94 11.05 6.91 2.28
N GLU A 95 12.07 6.63 3.10
CA GLU A 95 12.92 5.44 2.90
C GLU A 95 12.14 4.14 3.03
N LEU A 96 11.22 4.07 4.01
CA LEU A 96 10.36 2.90 4.17
C LEU A 96 9.33 2.82 3.03
N ALA A 97 8.81 3.95 2.55
CA ALA A 97 7.95 3.96 1.38
C ALA A 97 8.69 3.42 0.14
N LEU A 98 9.96 3.77 -0.05
CA LEU A 98 10.80 3.23 -1.12
C LEU A 98 10.97 1.72 -1.00
N LYS A 99 11.21 1.17 0.21
CA LYS A 99 11.28 -0.28 0.44
C LYS A 99 10.06 -0.97 -0.18
N TYR A 100 8.85 -0.60 0.24
CA TYR A 100 7.63 -1.27 -0.21
C TYR A 100 7.25 -0.98 -1.66
N LEU A 101 7.32 0.29 -2.09
CA LEU A 101 6.98 0.64 -3.47
C LEU A 101 7.93 -0.01 -4.49
N SER A 102 9.22 -0.17 -4.15
CA SER A 102 10.18 -0.85 -5.04
C SER A 102 9.84 -2.32 -5.27
N MET A 103 9.12 -2.98 -4.37
CA MET A 103 8.73 -4.39 -4.53
C MET A 103 7.68 -4.58 -5.65
N GLY A 104 6.86 -3.55 -5.93
CA GLY A 104 5.79 -3.61 -6.92
C GLY A 104 6.07 -2.83 -8.20
N ILE A 105 7.10 -1.97 -8.22
CA ILE A 105 7.32 -0.99 -9.30
C ILE A 105 7.50 -1.62 -10.69
N ASP A 106 8.19 -2.75 -10.78
CA ASP A 106 8.36 -3.47 -12.05
C ASP A 106 7.22 -4.45 -12.29
N ARG A 107 6.64 -5.01 -11.21
CA ARG A 107 5.61 -6.05 -11.29
C ARG A 107 4.28 -5.50 -11.80
N ILE A 108 3.95 -4.26 -11.45
CA ILE A 108 2.69 -3.61 -11.80
C ILE A 108 2.45 -3.52 -13.32
N LEU A 109 3.52 -3.51 -14.12
CA LEU A 109 3.43 -3.50 -15.59
C LEU A 109 2.91 -4.81 -16.18
N TYR A 110 2.94 -5.91 -15.41
CA TYR A 110 2.54 -7.24 -15.84
C TYR A 110 1.20 -7.69 -15.24
N VAL A 111 0.45 -6.77 -14.63
CA VAL A 111 -0.85 -7.03 -14.00
C VAL A 111 -1.89 -6.18 -14.72
N ASP A 112 -2.68 -6.80 -15.59
CA ASP A 112 -3.63 -6.10 -16.47
C ASP A 112 -4.67 -5.29 -15.67
N GLU A 113 -5.13 -5.84 -14.53
CA GLU A 113 -6.08 -5.15 -13.64
C GLU A 113 -5.50 -3.89 -13.00
N CYS A 114 -4.16 -3.72 -13.04
CA CYS A 114 -3.46 -2.57 -12.50
C CYS A 114 -3.15 -1.48 -13.54
N ALA A 115 -3.55 -1.63 -14.82
CA ALA A 115 -3.18 -0.69 -15.87
C ALA A 115 -3.43 0.79 -15.49
N SER A 116 -4.63 1.09 -14.99
CA SER A 116 -5.04 2.45 -14.62
C SER A 116 -4.36 3.01 -13.36
N MET A 117 -3.79 2.15 -12.51
CA MET A 117 -3.07 2.59 -11.30
C MET A 117 -1.57 2.83 -11.54
N ILE A 118 -1.00 2.38 -12.66
CA ILE A 118 0.44 2.52 -12.95
C ILE A 118 0.91 3.98 -12.82
N PRO A 119 0.25 4.99 -13.41
CA PRO A 119 0.70 6.38 -13.28
C PRO A 119 0.70 6.86 -11.83
N GLY A 120 -0.32 6.51 -11.05
CA GLY A 120 -0.40 6.87 -9.63
C GLY A 120 0.69 6.20 -8.79
N TYR A 121 0.95 4.92 -9.04
CA TYR A 121 2.03 4.18 -8.38
C TYR A 121 3.40 4.81 -8.64
N TYR A 122 3.66 5.19 -9.91
CA TYR A 122 4.91 5.84 -10.30
C TYR A 122 5.05 7.24 -9.69
N CYS A 123 3.95 8.00 -9.57
CA CYS A 123 3.96 9.27 -8.84
C CYS A 123 4.33 9.06 -7.36
N ASN A 124 3.74 8.07 -6.69
CA ASN A 124 4.08 7.75 -5.29
C ASN A 124 5.57 7.36 -5.15
N TYR A 125 6.08 6.54 -6.07
CA TYR A 125 7.50 6.15 -6.05
C TYR A 125 8.42 7.36 -6.31
N ALA A 126 8.07 8.22 -7.27
CA ALA A 126 8.79 9.46 -7.54
C ALA A 126 8.79 10.41 -6.34
N GLU A 127 7.67 10.56 -5.65
CA GLU A 127 7.55 11.39 -4.44
C GLU A 127 8.48 10.89 -3.34
N ALA A 128 8.48 9.58 -3.08
CA ALA A 128 9.36 8.96 -2.11
C ALA A 128 10.85 9.16 -2.48
N LEU A 129 11.21 8.97 -3.76
CA LEU A 129 12.57 9.23 -4.26
C LEU A 129 12.99 10.70 -4.07
N PHE A 130 12.09 11.63 -4.37
CA PHE A 130 12.37 13.05 -4.31
C PHE A 130 12.73 13.49 -2.89
N HIS A 131 11.93 13.04 -1.92
CA HIS A 131 12.13 13.36 -0.52
C HIS A 131 13.25 12.56 0.16
N ALA A 132 13.60 11.37 -0.37
CA ALA A 132 14.83 10.65 -0.02
C ALA A 132 16.11 11.27 -0.62
N GLY A 133 15.99 12.39 -1.37
CA GLY A 133 17.13 13.10 -1.96
C GLY A 133 17.56 12.62 -3.35
N ARG A 134 16.93 11.56 -3.88
CA ARG A 134 17.17 10.98 -5.21
C ARG A 134 16.40 11.73 -6.30
N LYS A 135 16.60 13.04 -6.37
CA LYS A 135 15.77 13.96 -7.18
C LYS A 135 15.81 13.70 -8.68
N ALA A 136 16.97 13.33 -9.22
CA ALA A 136 17.10 13.07 -10.66
C ALA A 136 16.24 11.86 -11.06
N GLU A 137 16.36 10.77 -10.29
CA GLU A 137 15.54 9.56 -10.48
C GLU A 137 14.06 9.86 -10.28
N ALA A 138 13.69 10.66 -9.28
CA ALA A 138 12.30 11.07 -9.05
C ALA A 138 11.68 11.72 -10.30
N LEU A 139 12.40 12.65 -10.95
CA LEU A 139 11.93 13.29 -12.18
C LEU A 139 11.82 12.31 -13.35
N GLU A 140 12.72 11.33 -13.45
CA GLU A 140 12.60 10.27 -14.45
C GLU A 140 11.34 9.44 -14.26
N TRP A 141 11.04 9.02 -13.03
CA TRP A 141 9.83 8.26 -12.72
C TRP A 141 8.55 9.08 -12.90
N ALA A 142 8.55 10.37 -12.53
CA ALA A 142 7.42 11.26 -12.79
C ALA A 142 7.15 11.43 -14.29
N ARG A 143 8.19 11.51 -15.14
CA ARG A 143 8.04 11.53 -16.60
C ARG A 143 7.51 10.20 -17.15
N LYS A 144 7.97 9.07 -16.61
CA LYS A 144 7.41 7.75 -16.95
C LYS A 144 5.91 7.68 -16.61
N ALA A 145 5.50 8.22 -15.45
CA ALA A 145 4.09 8.29 -15.06
C ALA A 145 3.25 9.08 -16.08
N VAL A 146 3.73 10.25 -16.51
CA VAL A 146 3.06 11.06 -17.54
C VAL A 146 2.98 10.32 -18.87
N LEU A 147 4.06 9.66 -19.29
CA LEU A 147 4.09 8.89 -20.54
C LEU A 147 3.02 7.79 -20.54
N LEU A 148 2.95 7.01 -19.46
CA LEU A 148 2.00 5.91 -19.32
C LEU A 148 0.55 6.40 -19.14
N SER A 149 0.35 7.60 -18.57
CA SER A 149 -0.99 8.18 -18.43
C SER A 149 -1.65 8.55 -19.77
N LYS A 150 -0.90 8.65 -20.89
CA LYS A 150 -1.44 9.13 -22.18
C LYS A 150 -2.57 8.26 -22.74
N SER A 151 -2.59 6.96 -22.44
CA SER A 151 -3.65 6.03 -22.83
C SER A 151 -4.82 5.99 -21.84
N GLU A 152 -4.68 6.64 -20.69
CA GLU A 152 -5.66 6.61 -19.60
C GLU A 152 -6.68 7.74 -19.69
N GLU A 153 -7.68 7.72 -18.81
CA GLU A 153 -8.70 8.76 -18.73
C GLU A 153 -8.09 10.16 -18.47
N PRO A 154 -8.74 11.25 -18.94
CA PRO A 154 -8.24 12.62 -18.79
C PRO A 154 -7.90 13.02 -17.35
N ARG A 155 -8.61 12.48 -16.36
CA ARG A 155 -8.33 12.74 -14.93
C ARG A 155 -6.94 12.25 -14.53
N ILE A 156 -6.55 11.06 -14.98
CA ILE A 156 -5.25 10.45 -14.66
C ILE A 156 -4.13 11.22 -15.36
N GLN A 157 -4.35 11.60 -16.63
CA GLN A 157 -3.45 12.48 -17.38
C GLN A 157 -3.22 13.81 -16.67
N GLN A 158 -4.29 14.50 -16.26
CA GLN A 158 -4.21 15.77 -15.55
C GLN A 158 -3.47 15.64 -14.23
N TYR A 159 -3.73 14.56 -13.48
CA TYR A 159 -3.03 14.27 -12.23
C TYR A 159 -1.52 14.09 -12.43
N ALA A 160 -1.11 13.22 -13.36
CA ALA A 160 0.31 12.94 -13.61
C ALA A 160 1.06 14.19 -14.13
N ASN A 161 0.44 14.95 -15.05
CA ASN A 161 1.04 16.19 -15.56
C ASN A 161 1.17 17.26 -14.47
N LYS A 162 0.15 17.43 -13.63
CA LYS A 162 0.21 18.34 -12.50
C LYS A 162 1.32 17.93 -11.53
N PHE A 163 1.39 16.65 -11.17
CA PHE A 163 2.42 16.12 -10.29
C PHE A 163 3.84 16.39 -10.83
N LEU A 164 4.12 16.05 -12.09
CA LEU A 164 5.44 16.31 -12.70
C LEU A 164 5.78 17.80 -12.66
N ARG A 165 4.84 18.68 -13.01
CA ARG A 165 5.06 20.14 -13.01
C ARG A 165 5.39 20.66 -11.61
N ASP A 166 4.64 20.21 -10.61
CA ASP A 166 4.83 20.64 -9.23
C ASP A 166 6.20 20.11 -8.69
N LEU A 167 6.57 18.87 -9.02
CA LEU A 167 7.86 18.27 -8.67
C LEU A 167 9.05 18.99 -9.34
N GLU A 168 8.92 19.37 -10.62
CA GLU A 168 9.94 20.14 -11.36
C GLU A 168 10.16 21.52 -10.74
N LYS A 169 9.07 22.18 -10.32
CA LYS A 169 9.13 23.47 -9.61
C LYS A 169 9.88 23.34 -8.29
N ASP A 170 9.55 22.34 -7.47
CA ASP A 170 10.19 22.11 -6.17
C ASP A 170 11.68 21.74 -6.31
N ALA A 171 12.04 21.04 -7.39
CA ALA A 171 13.44 20.74 -7.71
C ALA A 171 14.24 22.02 -8.01
N GLN A 172 13.63 23.00 -8.69
CA GLN A 172 14.27 24.26 -9.07
C GLN A 172 14.36 25.26 -7.90
N GLU A 173 13.31 25.41 -7.08
CA GLU A 173 13.28 26.36 -5.97
C GLU A 173 14.33 26.05 -4.90
N LYS A 174 14.55 24.78 -4.58
CA LYS A 174 15.61 24.37 -3.63
C LYS A 174 17.02 24.64 -4.16
N ARG A 175 17.22 24.69 -5.48
CA ARG A 175 18.51 25.02 -6.10
C ARG A 175 18.81 26.53 -6.03
N GLN A 176 17.79 27.37 -5.96
CA GLN A 176 17.96 28.83 -5.82
C GLN A 176 18.27 29.25 -4.37
N ARG A 177 17.76 28.52 -3.36
CA ARG A 177 18.02 28.82 -1.94
C ARG A 177 19.46 28.57 -1.48
N SER A 178 20.27 27.81 -2.24
CA SER A 178 21.66 27.53 -1.88
C SER A 178 22.65 28.66 -2.24
N TRP A 179 22.18 29.82 -2.71
CA TRP A 179 23.02 30.95 -3.15
C TRP A 179 23.02 32.15 -2.19
N TRP A 180 22.53 31.99 -0.96
CA TRP A 180 22.52 33.03 0.06
C TRP A 180 23.04 32.52 1.40
N PHE A 181 24.34 32.28 1.46
CA PHE A 181 25.10 32.32 2.71
C PHE A 181 26.36 33.16 2.43
N PHE A 182 26.30 34.42 2.87
CA PHE A 182 27.47 35.25 3.14
C PHE A 182 28.14 34.78 4.43
#